data_AF-A0A0H2X5D3-F1
#
_entry.id   AF-A0A0H2X5D3-F1
#
_cell.length_a   1.000
_cell.length_b   1.000
_cell.length_c   1.000
_cell.angle_alpha   90.00
_cell.angle_beta   90.00
_cell.angle_gamma   90.00
#
_symmetry.space_group_name_H-M   'P 1'
#
loop_
_entity.id
_entity.type
_entity.pdbx_description
1 polymer ?
#
loop_
_entity_poly.entity_id
_entity_poly.type
_entity_poly.pdbx_seq_one_letter_code
_entity_poly.pdbx_strand_id
1 'polypeptide(L)'
;MGACFFFIASGVIAQNVSLSNNALGTSMDRRLLEQEVAPIRSRAELQEYLKFMPAQSPLKYLSPSNRERFLNSLVFSESGLASYSYQDLEMELNALEAYKVLSLFGQQATVALIPGLRQSDGFSKAIMSSVDSREPVNAISGEYRPDASKDPDYPDYACVAKATCGQSMGKICIGANC
;
A
#
# COMPACT_ATOMS: atom_id res chain seq x y z
N MET A 1 39.28 55.62 -27.74
CA MET A 1 38.36 54.64 -28.35
C MET A 1 38.31 53.44 -27.42
N GLY A 2 37.18 53.27 -26.72
CA GLY A 2 37.00 52.21 -25.73
C GLY A 2 36.51 50.92 -26.37
N ALA A 3 36.96 49.79 -25.85
CA ALA A 3 36.41 48.47 -26.15
C ALA A 3 36.06 47.79 -24.83
N CYS A 4 34.76 47.62 -24.61
CA CYS A 4 34.20 46.88 -23.49
C CYS A 4 34.39 45.38 -23.73
N PHE A 5 35.09 44.69 -22.83
CA PHE A 5 35.05 43.23 -22.76
C PHE A 5 34.03 42.82 -21.70
N PHE A 6 32.84 42.42 -22.17
CA PHE A 6 31.84 41.75 -21.34
C PHE A 6 32.27 40.30 -21.13
N PHE A 7 32.73 39.96 -19.91
CA PHE A 7 32.83 38.57 -19.47
C PHE A 7 31.43 38.08 -19.08
N ILE A 8 30.86 37.24 -19.93
CA ILE A 8 29.67 36.44 -19.63
C ILE A 8 30.11 35.24 -18.77
N ALA A 9 29.95 35.36 -17.45
CA ALA A 9 30.03 34.21 -16.56
C ALA A 9 28.72 33.41 -16.68
N SER A 10 28.80 32.24 -17.31
CA SER A 10 27.71 31.26 -17.32
C SER A 10 27.49 30.73 -15.90
N GLY A 11 26.62 31.40 -15.15
CA GLY A 11 26.08 30.86 -13.91
C GLY A 11 25.14 29.71 -14.24
N VAL A 12 25.55 28.48 -13.95
CA VAL A 12 24.64 27.34 -13.85
C VAL A 12 23.79 27.61 -12.61
N ILE A 13 22.56 28.09 -12.81
CA ILE A 13 21.57 28.20 -11.74
C ILE A 13 21.14 26.76 -11.41
N ALA A 14 21.65 26.22 -10.31
CA ALA A 14 21.05 25.08 -9.66
C ALA A 14 19.62 25.49 -9.29
N GLN A 15 18.63 24.96 -10.01
CA GLN A 15 17.23 25.17 -9.67
C GLN A 15 16.95 24.36 -8.41
N ASN A 16 16.78 25.07 -7.30
CA ASN A 16 16.28 24.51 -6.07
C ASN A 16 14.88 23.97 -6.36
N VAL A 17 14.72 22.64 -6.38
CA VAL A 17 13.41 22.02 -6.46
C VAL A 17 12.67 22.35 -5.17
N SER A 18 11.87 23.42 -5.20
CA SER A 18 10.96 23.75 -4.12
C SER A 18 9.81 22.75 -4.15
N LEU A 19 9.93 21.67 -3.39
CA LEU A 19 8.82 20.76 -3.10
C LEU A 19 7.84 21.47 -2.15
N SER A 20 6.90 22.24 -2.71
CA SER A 20 5.81 22.85 -1.96
C SER A 20 4.47 22.44 -2.53
N ASN A 21 3.67 21.81 -1.65
CA ASN A 21 2.21 21.64 -1.65
C ASN A 21 1.60 20.50 -2.50
N ASN A 22 1.48 19.31 -1.89
CA ASN A 22 0.24 18.51 -1.81
C ASN A 22 0.51 17.17 -1.09
N ALA A 23 0.21 17.07 0.21
CA ALA A 23 0.35 15.82 0.97
C ALA A 23 -0.51 14.65 0.40
N LEU A 24 -1.58 14.98 -0.32
CA LEU A 24 -2.40 14.00 -1.03
C LEU A 24 -1.69 13.46 -2.27
N GLY A 25 -1.07 14.34 -3.07
CA GLY A 25 -0.31 13.99 -4.28
C GLY A 25 0.90 13.11 -3.95
N THR A 26 1.68 13.46 -2.93
CA THR A 26 2.83 12.63 -2.52
C THR A 26 2.43 11.24 -2.02
N SER A 27 1.25 11.10 -1.41
CA SER A 27 0.77 9.79 -0.94
C SER A 27 0.23 8.91 -2.07
N MET A 28 -0.38 9.52 -3.09
CA MET A 28 -0.82 8.85 -4.33
C MET A 28 0.37 8.42 -5.18
N ASP A 29 1.35 9.32 -5.38
CA ASP A 29 2.58 9.04 -6.11
C ASP A 29 3.35 7.88 -5.48
N ARG A 30 3.37 7.80 -4.14
CA ARG A 30 3.96 6.67 -3.42
C ARG A 30 3.22 5.37 -3.73
N ARG A 31 1.89 5.32 -3.63
CA ARG A 31 1.12 4.10 -3.89
C ARG A 31 1.30 3.59 -5.31
N LEU A 32 1.27 4.47 -6.30
CA LEU A 32 1.54 4.12 -7.69
C LEU A 32 2.94 3.53 -7.86
N LEU A 33 3.95 4.14 -7.23
CA LEU A 33 5.30 3.59 -7.24
C LEU A 33 5.38 2.22 -6.56
N GLU A 34 4.74 2.04 -5.41
CA GLU A 34 4.71 0.78 -4.67
C GLU A 34 4.09 -0.36 -5.48
N GLN A 35 3.02 -0.08 -6.23
CA GLN A 35 2.40 -1.01 -7.16
C GLN A 35 3.33 -1.31 -8.35
N GLU A 36 4.01 -0.27 -8.87
CA GLU A 36 4.86 -0.42 -10.04
C GLU A 36 6.05 -1.33 -9.77
N VAL A 37 6.67 -1.18 -8.59
CA VAL A 37 7.83 -1.97 -8.17
C VAL A 37 7.47 -3.27 -7.46
N ALA A 38 6.19 -3.63 -7.39
CA ALA A 38 5.72 -4.82 -6.70
C ALA A 38 6.28 -6.11 -7.37
N PRO A 39 6.89 -7.03 -6.61
CA PRO A 39 7.41 -8.29 -7.16
C PRO A 39 6.33 -9.23 -7.71
N ILE A 40 5.10 -9.16 -7.20
CA ILE A 40 3.99 -10.06 -7.54
C ILE A 40 2.75 -9.22 -7.84
N ARG A 41 2.40 -9.09 -9.12
CA ARG A 41 1.25 -8.33 -9.63
C ARG A 41 0.18 -9.22 -10.21
N SER A 42 0.47 -10.50 -10.46
CA SER A 42 -0.49 -11.44 -11.03
C SER A 42 -0.45 -12.82 -10.37
N ARG A 43 -1.48 -13.64 -10.64
CA ARG A 43 -1.53 -15.04 -10.19
C ARG A 43 -0.40 -15.89 -10.81
N ALA A 44 -0.01 -15.61 -12.05
CA ALA A 44 1.10 -16.33 -12.70
C ALA A 44 2.44 -16.01 -12.02
N GLU A 45 2.70 -14.74 -11.71
CA GLU A 45 3.90 -14.33 -10.96
C GLU A 45 3.91 -14.87 -9.54
N LEU A 46 2.75 -14.95 -8.87
CA LEU A 46 2.65 -15.59 -7.57
C LEU A 46 3.06 -17.06 -7.65
N GLN A 47 2.54 -17.80 -8.64
CA GLN A 47 2.91 -19.20 -8.84
C GLN A 47 4.42 -19.35 -9.09
N GLU A 48 5.01 -18.46 -9.89
CA GLU A 48 6.44 -18.46 -10.16
C GLU A 48 7.27 -18.15 -8.91
N TYR A 49 6.87 -17.14 -8.15
CA TYR A 49 7.49 -16.81 -6.86
C TYR A 49 7.45 -18.01 -5.89
N LEU A 50 6.35 -18.76 -5.85
CA LEU A 50 6.20 -19.89 -4.94
C LEU A 50 7.08 -21.09 -5.32
N LYS A 51 7.37 -21.31 -6.62
CA LYS A 51 8.30 -22.36 -7.07
C LYS A 51 9.72 -22.13 -6.56
N PHE A 52 10.15 -20.87 -6.55
CA PHE A 52 11.49 -20.46 -6.16
C PHE A 52 11.50 -19.60 -4.89
N MET A 53 10.56 -19.86 -3.98
CA MET A 53 10.34 -19.01 -2.80
C MET A 53 11.64 -18.90 -1.97
N PRO A 54 12.20 -17.67 -1.81
CA PRO A 54 13.44 -17.48 -1.09
C PRO A 54 13.41 -18.01 0.35
N ALA A 55 14.57 -18.39 0.87
CA ALA A 55 14.71 -18.89 2.24
C ALA A 55 14.11 -17.91 3.27
N GLN A 56 14.32 -16.63 3.03
CA GLN A 56 13.93 -15.47 3.84
C GLN A 56 12.64 -14.76 3.35
N SER A 57 11.82 -15.43 2.55
CA SER A 57 10.56 -14.85 2.05
C SER A 57 9.67 -14.37 3.22
N PRO A 58 9.10 -13.14 3.15
CA PRO A 58 8.13 -12.66 4.13
C PRO A 58 6.90 -13.56 4.29
N LEU A 59 6.52 -14.34 3.27
CA LEU A 59 5.43 -15.31 3.38
C LEU A 59 5.68 -16.39 4.46
N LYS A 60 6.94 -16.57 4.89
CA LYS A 60 7.29 -17.52 5.94
C LYS A 60 7.09 -17.00 7.36
N TYR A 61 6.69 -15.73 7.54
CA TYR A 61 6.21 -15.27 8.84
C TYR A 61 4.89 -15.92 9.23
N LEU A 62 4.08 -16.29 8.22
CA LEU A 62 2.86 -17.07 8.42
C LEU A 62 3.17 -18.56 8.55
N SER A 63 2.43 -19.22 9.45
CA SER A 63 2.40 -20.67 9.55
C SER A 63 1.95 -21.29 8.21
N PRO A 64 2.35 -22.54 7.88
CA PRO A 64 2.02 -23.14 6.58
C PRO A 64 0.51 -23.09 6.24
N SER A 65 -0.36 -23.37 7.20
CA SER A 65 -1.81 -23.34 7.01
C SER A 65 -2.36 -21.92 6.80
N ASN A 66 -1.87 -20.95 7.56
CA ASN A 66 -2.35 -19.57 7.48
C ASN A 66 -1.82 -18.89 6.22
N ARG A 67 -0.59 -19.20 5.81
CA ARG A 67 -0.05 -18.81 4.50
C ARG A 67 -0.93 -19.33 3.38
N GLU A 68 -1.32 -20.60 3.39
CA GLU A 68 -2.16 -21.17 2.34
C GLU A 68 -3.52 -20.46 2.25
N ARG A 69 -4.18 -20.22 3.38
CA ARG A 69 -5.46 -19.47 3.43
C ARG A 69 -5.31 -18.03 2.95
N PHE A 70 -4.27 -17.32 3.39
CA PHE A 70 -3.96 -15.98 2.90
C PHE A 70 -3.77 -15.96 1.38
N LEU A 71 -2.94 -16.85 0.84
CA LEU A 71 -2.67 -16.94 -0.60
C LEU A 71 -3.92 -17.30 -1.42
N ASN A 72 -4.78 -18.18 -0.89
CA ASN A 72 -6.05 -18.54 -1.52
C ASN A 72 -7.07 -17.39 -1.49
N SER A 73 -6.93 -16.44 -0.57
CA SER A 73 -7.80 -15.26 -0.48
C SER A 73 -7.48 -14.16 -1.49
N LEU A 74 -6.31 -14.21 -2.14
CA LEU A 74 -5.83 -13.17 -3.05
C LEU A 74 -6.69 -13.10 -4.32
N VAL A 75 -7.20 -11.91 -4.61
CA VAL A 75 -7.90 -11.57 -5.85
C VAL A 75 -7.02 -10.62 -6.65
N PHE A 76 -6.67 -11.01 -7.88
CA PHE A 76 -5.88 -10.20 -8.80
C PHE A 76 -6.76 -9.65 -9.92
N SER A 77 -6.48 -8.42 -10.34
CA SER A 77 -7.00 -7.79 -11.55
C SER A 77 -5.86 -7.48 -12.52
N GLU A 78 -6.16 -6.78 -13.61
CA GLU A 78 -5.15 -6.25 -14.54
C GLU A 78 -4.23 -5.20 -13.89
N SER A 79 -4.70 -4.53 -12.83
CA SER A 79 -3.95 -3.49 -12.12
C SER A 79 -3.08 -4.03 -10.98
N GLY A 80 -3.21 -5.30 -10.62
CA GLY A 80 -2.46 -5.92 -9.53
C GLY A 80 -3.35 -6.65 -8.51
N LEU A 81 -2.88 -6.72 -7.26
CA LEU A 81 -3.70 -7.27 -6.18
C LEU A 81 -4.89 -6.34 -5.92
N ALA A 82 -6.11 -6.85 -6.08
CA ALA A 82 -7.37 -6.11 -5.93
C ALA A 82 -8.04 -6.39 -4.58
N SER A 83 -7.82 -7.56 -3.98
CA SER A 83 -8.30 -7.86 -2.62
C SER A 83 -7.53 -8.99 -1.95
N TYR A 84 -7.59 -9.02 -0.63
CA TYR A 84 -7.08 -10.13 0.19
C TYR A 84 -7.80 -10.21 1.54
N SER A 85 -7.72 -11.37 2.21
CA SER A 85 -8.13 -11.54 3.60
C SER A 85 -7.01 -11.10 4.53
N TYR A 86 -7.31 -10.23 5.49
CA TYR A 86 -6.32 -9.79 6.48
C TYR A 86 -6.38 -10.61 7.77
N GLN A 87 -7.34 -11.51 7.94
CA GLN A 87 -7.56 -12.28 9.18
C GLN A 87 -6.31 -13.05 9.62
N ASP A 88 -5.67 -13.77 8.68
CA ASP A 88 -4.47 -14.55 8.99
C ASP A 88 -3.25 -13.67 9.29
N LEU A 89 -3.20 -12.45 8.71
CA LEU A 89 -2.16 -11.46 9.01
C LEU A 89 -2.36 -10.89 10.41
N GLU A 90 -3.59 -10.48 10.75
CA GLU A 90 -3.97 -9.97 12.07
C GLU A 90 -3.68 -11.00 13.18
N MET A 91 -4.01 -12.27 12.92
CA MET A 91 -3.85 -13.34 13.91
C MET A 91 -2.39 -13.66 14.25
N GLU A 92 -1.49 -13.66 13.26
CA GLU A 92 -0.12 -14.17 13.47
C GLU A 92 0.95 -13.06 13.48
N LEU A 93 0.74 -11.96 12.78
CA LEU A 93 1.81 -11.01 12.46
C LEU A 93 1.74 -9.73 13.30
N ASN A 94 2.90 -9.10 13.47
CA ASN A 94 2.96 -7.67 13.79
C ASN A 94 2.85 -6.80 12.53
N ALA A 95 2.66 -5.50 12.71
CA ALA A 95 2.48 -4.58 11.59
C ALA A 95 3.69 -4.54 10.63
N LEU A 96 4.93 -4.65 11.13
CA LEU A 96 6.12 -4.70 10.28
C LEU A 96 6.18 -5.97 9.42
N GLU A 97 5.82 -7.12 9.99
CA GLU A 97 5.76 -8.39 9.26
C GLU A 97 4.67 -8.37 8.19
N ALA A 98 3.47 -7.88 8.54
CA ALA A 98 2.38 -7.68 7.59
C ALA A 98 2.79 -6.72 6.46
N TYR A 99 3.49 -5.64 6.80
CA TYR A 99 4.05 -4.70 5.81
C TYR A 99 4.97 -5.40 4.82
N LYS A 100 5.92 -6.21 5.30
CA LYS A 100 6.84 -6.96 4.43
C LYS A 100 6.12 -7.98 3.56
N VAL A 101 5.09 -8.64 4.08
CA VAL A 101 4.24 -9.56 3.29
C VAL A 101 3.52 -8.79 2.18
N LEU A 102 2.86 -7.69 2.52
CA LEU A 102 2.07 -6.91 1.56
C LEU A 102 2.94 -6.12 0.57
N SER A 103 4.20 -5.85 0.90
CA SER A 103 5.20 -5.32 -0.04
C SER A 103 5.51 -6.25 -1.21
N LEU A 104 5.29 -7.57 -1.06
CA LEU A 104 5.40 -8.48 -2.21
C LEU A 104 4.37 -8.17 -3.29
N PHE A 105 3.26 -7.52 -2.93
CA PHE A 105 2.12 -7.23 -3.80
C PHE A 105 1.89 -5.72 -4.02
N GLY A 106 2.80 -4.87 -3.53
CA GLY A 106 2.66 -3.41 -3.61
C GLY A 106 1.52 -2.82 -2.78
N GLN A 107 1.06 -3.53 -1.73
CA GLN A 107 -0.09 -3.13 -0.90
C GLN A 107 0.28 -2.80 0.54
N GLN A 108 1.55 -2.56 0.83
CA GLN A 108 2.03 -2.25 2.17
C GLN A 108 1.39 -1.00 2.81
N ALA A 109 0.91 -0.05 1.99
CA ALA A 109 0.16 1.11 2.50
C ALA A 109 -1.17 0.73 3.15
N THR A 110 -1.71 -0.45 2.88
CA THR A 110 -2.98 -0.94 3.44
C THR A 110 -2.84 -1.55 4.83
N VAL A 111 -1.61 -1.80 5.32
CA VAL A 111 -1.34 -2.41 6.63
C VAL A 111 -2.03 -1.67 7.76
N ALA A 112 -1.96 -0.34 7.74
CA ALA A 112 -2.51 0.49 8.80
C ALA A 112 -4.05 0.61 8.77
N LEU A 113 -4.70 -0.03 7.79
CA LEU A 113 -6.15 -0.23 7.73
C LEU A 113 -6.59 -1.59 8.31
N ILE A 114 -5.64 -2.47 8.65
CA ILE A 114 -5.94 -3.78 9.23
C ILE A 114 -6.17 -3.60 10.74
N PRO A 115 -7.38 -3.91 11.25
CA PRO A 115 -7.64 -3.83 12.68
C PRO A 115 -6.81 -4.87 13.45
N GLY A 116 -6.53 -4.60 14.72
CA GLY A 116 -5.97 -5.60 15.64
C GLY A 116 -4.49 -5.99 15.43
N LEU A 117 -3.81 -5.46 14.40
CA LEU A 117 -2.39 -5.77 14.17
C LEU A 117 -1.51 -5.41 15.37
N ARG A 118 -0.62 -6.34 15.73
CA ARG A 118 0.27 -6.19 16.88
C ARG A 118 1.32 -5.11 16.61
N GLN A 119 1.56 -4.25 17.60
CA GLN A 119 2.54 -3.16 17.55
C GLN A 119 3.73 -3.42 18.50
N SER A 120 4.39 -4.55 18.32
CA SER A 120 5.41 -5.09 19.24
C SER A 120 6.73 -4.30 19.27
N ASP A 121 6.98 -3.44 18.30
CA ASP A 121 8.24 -2.70 18.13
C ASP A 121 8.01 -1.28 17.59
N GLY A 122 9.08 -0.48 17.53
CA GLY A 122 9.02 0.92 17.09
C GLY A 122 8.62 1.10 15.62
N PHE A 123 9.01 0.19 14.73
CA PHE A 123 8.63 0.25 13.32
C PHE A 123 7.16 -0.11 13.13
N SER A 124 6.69 -1.15 13.83
CA SER A 124 5.27 -1.53 13.84
C SER A 124 4.39 -0.38 14.32
N LYS A 125 4.79 0.33 15.39
CA LYS A 125 4.10 1.54 15.85
C LYS A 125 4.11 2.64 14.80
N ALA A 126 5.26 2.91 14.19
CA ALA A 126 5.40 3.95 13.16
C ALA A 126 4.54 3.68 11.92
N ILE A 127 4.45 2.41 11.48
CA ILE A 127 3.59 1.98 10.38
C ILE A 127 2.12 2.28 10.73
N MET A 128 1.67 1.89 11.92
CA MET A 128 0.29 2.11 12.36
C MET A 128 -0.03 3.60 12.59
N SER A 129 0.91 4.39 13.12
CA SER A 129 0.71 5.83 13.35
C SER A 129 0.77 6.68 12.09
N SER A 130 1.28 6.13 10.97
CA SER A 130 1.36 6.86 9.69
C SER A 130 0.00 7.16 9.06
N VAL A 131 -1.08 6.53 9.55
CA VAL A 131 -2.46 6.75 9.11
C VAL A 131 -3.19 7.81 9.94
N ASP A 132 -2.78 8.05 11.19
CA ASP A 132 -3.44 8.97 12.12
C ASP A 132 -3.33 10.46 11.71
N SER A 133 -2.50 10.78 10.72
CA SER A 133 -2.45 12.12 10.10
C SER A 133 -3.58 12.36 9.09
N ARG A 134 -4.40 11.35 8.78
CA ARG A 134 -5.62 11.48 7.99
C ARG A 134 -6.77 11.60 8.97
N GLU A 135 -7.27 12.81 9.17
CA GLU A 135 -8.31 13.12 10.16
C GLU A 135 -9.43 12.07 10.21
N PRO A 136 -9.93 11.74 11.41
CA PRO A 136 -11.14 10.95 11.54
C PRO A 136 -12.30 11.70 10.88
N VAL A 137 -12.85 11.12 9.82
CA VAL A 137 -14.10 11.60 9.23
C VAL A 137 -15.21 11.39 10.27
N ASN A 138 -15.55 12.47 10.98
CA ASN A 138 -16.69 12.67 11.89
C ASN A 138 -17.46 11.41 12.34
N ALA A 139 -17.16 10.93 13.55
CA ALA A 139 -17.89 9.88 14.25
C ALA A 139 -19.26 10.33 14.82
N ILE A 140 -20.07 11.07 14.05
CA ILE A 140 -21.36 11.61 14.52
C ILE A 140 -22.58 11.01 13.77
N SER A 141 -22.42 10.41 12.60
CA SER A 141 -23.58 9.85 11.85
C SER A 141 -23.60 8.35 11.61
N GLY A 142 -22.57 7.59 11.99
CA GLY A 142 -22.56 6.12 11.80
C GLY A 142 -22.68 5.67 10.33
N GLU A 143 -22.60 6.60 9.38
CA GLU A 143 -22.70 6.34 7.95
C GLU A 143 -21.35 6.66 7.33
N TYR A 144 -20.52 5.63 7.19
CA TYR A 144 -19.29 5.70 6.40
C TYR A 144 -19.68 5.90 4.93
N ARG A 145 -19.73 7.16 4.49
CA ARG A 145 -19.76 7.52 3.07
C ARG A 145 -18.32 7.73 2.65
N PRO A 146 -17.68 6.75 1.98
CA PRO A 146 -16.36 6.96 1.43
C PRO A 146 -16.44 8.13 0.44
N ASP A 147 -15.71 9.19 0.74
CA ASP A 147 -15.48 10.28 -0.19
C ASP A 147 -14.75 9.68 -1.41
N ALA A 148 -15.49 9.49 -2.50
CA ALA A 148 -15.00 8.92 -3.75
C ALA A 148 -13.86 9.74 -4.41
N SER A 149 -13.52 10.91 -3.85
CA SER A 149 -12.37 11.72 -4.28
C SER A 149 -11.05 11.37 -3.58
N LYS A 150 -11.07 10.47 -2.58
CA LYS A 150 -9.89 10.02 -1.84
C LYS A 150 -9.86 8.49 -1.82
N ASP A 151 -9.30 7.87 -2.86
CA ASP A 151 -9.14 6.41 -3.03
C ASP A 151 -9.11 5.61 -1.71
N PRO A 152 -10.27 5.11 -1.24
CA PRO A 152 -10.32 4.36 -0.01
C PRO A 152 -10.07 2.92 -0.40
N ASP A 153 -8.98 2.34 0.05
CA ASP A 153 -9.01 0.89 0.26
C ASP A 153 -10.08 0.66 1.34
N TYR A 154 -10.92 -0.35 1.14
CA TYR A 154 -12.12 -0.57 1.93
C TYR A 154 -11.95 -1.80 2.82
N PRO A 155 -11.62 -1.64 4.11
CA PRO A 155 -11.68 -2.73 5.08
C PRO A 155 -13.10 -3.28 5.17
N ASP A 156 -13.22 -4.59 5.32
CA ASP A 156 -14.47 -5.36 5.31
C ASP A 156 -15.20 -5.38 3.96
N TYR A 157 -14.47 -5.16 2.88
CA TYR A 157 -14.94 -5.34 1.50
C TYR A 157 -13.99 -6.23 0.70
N ALA A 158 -14.48 -6.74 -0.43
CA ALA A 158 -13.69 -7.42 -1.45
C ALA A 158 -14.12 -7.00 -2.85
N CYS A 159 -13.21 -7.08 -3.80
CA CYS A 159 -13.45 -6.84 -5.20
C CYS A 159 -14.27 -8.01 -5.76
N VAL A 160 -15.54 -7.75 -6.07
CA VAL A 160 -16.49 -8.77 -6.57
C VAL A 160 -16.71 -8.67 -8.07
N ALA A 161 -16.47 -7.49 -8.64
CA ALA A 161 -16.47 -7.23 -10.07
C ALA A 161 -15.60 -5.99 -10.35
N LYS A 162 -15.27 -5.74 -11.63
CA LYS A 162 -14.54 -4.55 -12.04
C LYS A 162 -15.18 -3.27 -11.48
N ALA A 163 -14.38 -2.41 -10.87
CA ALA A 163 -14.76 -1.18 -10.19
C ALA A 163 -15.85 -1.38 -9.12
N THR A 164 -15.96 -2.58 -8.53
CA THR A 164 -17.04 -2.93 -7.59
C THR A 164 -16.51 -3.66 -6.35
N CYS A 165 -16.40 -2.91 -5.25
CA CYS A 165 -16.17 -3.47 -3.92
C CYS A 165 -17.50 -3.86 -3.27
N GLY A 166 -17.66 -5.13 -2.91
CA GLY A 166 -18.80 -5.66 -2.16
C GLY A 166 -18.40 -6.02 -0.72
N GLN A 167 -19.34 -5.95 0.23
CA GLN A 167 -19.07 -6.27 1.63
C GLN A 167 -18.57 -7.71 1.80
N SER A 168 -17.50 -7.87 2.58
CA SER A 168 -16.90 -9.14 2.94
C SER A 168 -16.02 -8.95 4.18
N MET A 169 -16.54 -9.30 5.36
CA MET A 169 -15.83 -9.15 6.63
C MET A 169 -14.44 -9.80 6.63
N GLY A 170 -13.45 -9.13 7.24
CA GLY A 170 -12.09 -9.63 7.36
C GLY A 170 -11.27 -9.58 6.06
N LYS A 171 -11.78 -8.90 5.02
CA LYS A 171 -11.08 -8.66 3.76
C LYS A 171 -10.90 -7.18 3.50
N ILE A 172 -10.01 -6.84 2.58
CA ILE A 172 -9.87 -5.47 2.09
C ILE A 172 -9.99 -5.44 0.57
N CYS A 173 -10.76 -4.46 0.10
CA CYS A 173 -10.86 -4.13 -1.32
C CYS A 173 -9.93 -2.97 -1.64
N ILE A 174 -9.01 -3.15 -2.58
CA ILE A 174 -8.06 -2.12 -3.00
C ILE A 174 -8.74 -1.34 -4.12
N GLY A 175 -9.27 -0.16 -3.80
CA GLY A 175 -10.17 0.59 -4.68
C GLY A 175 -9.56 0.90 -6.05
N ALA A 176 -8.27 1.26 -6.08
CA ALA A 176 -7.56 1.57 -7.33
C ALA A 176 -7.30 0.33 -8.22
N ASN A 177 -7.33 -0.87 -7.62
CA ASN A 177 -7.05 -2.13 -8.33
C ASN A 177 -8.30 -2.96 -8.58
N CYS A 178 -9.43 -2.60 -7.99
CA CYS A 178 -10.74 -3.16 -8.32
C CYS A 178 -11.36 -2.35 -9.47
#